data_AF-Q9D8I4-F1
#
_entry.id   AF-Q9D8I4-F1
#
_cell.length_a   1.000
_cell.length_b   1.000
_cell.length_c   1.000
_cell.angle_alpha   90.00
_cell.angle_beta   90.00
_cell.angle_gamma   90.00
#
_symmetry.space_group_name_H-M   'P 1'
#
loop_
_entity.id
_entity.type
_entity.pdbx_description
1 polymer ?
#
loop_
_entity_poly.entity_id
_entity_poly.type
_entity_poly.pdbx_seq_one_letter_code
_entity_poly.pdbx_strand_id
1 'polypeptide(L)'
;MSCGQKDRPKHRQQSFDLLVIGGGSGGLACAKEAAQLGKKVAVADYVEPSPRGTKWGLGGTCVNVGCIPKKLMHQAALLGGMIRDAHHYGWEVAQPVQHNW
;
A
#
# COMPACT_ATOMS: atom_id res chain seq x y z
N MET A 1 47.81 -14.96 36.34
CA MET A 1 47.03 -13.72 36.13
C MET A 1 46.23 -13.87 34.84
N SER A 2 45.05 -14.49 34.92
CA SER A 2 44.15 -14.68 33.76
C SER A 2 43.10 -13.58 33.80
N CYS A 3 43.28 -12.54 33.01
CA CYS A 3 42.31 -11.45 32.86
C CYS A 3 41.10 -12.01 32.10
N GLY A 4 39.98 -12.17 32.81
CA GLY A 4 38.73 -12.70 32.28
C GLY A 4 38.25 -11.90 31.07
N GLN A 5 38.08 -12.60 29.95
CA GLN A 5 37.37 -12.11 28.79
C GLN A 5 35.91 -11.89 29.20
N LYS A 6 35.54 -10.63 29.45
CA LYS A 6 34.16 -10.21 29.72
C LYS A 6 33.27 -10.64 28.55
N ASP A 7 32.22 -11.39 28.86
CA ASP A 7 31.15 -11.77 27.94
C ASP A 7 30.56 -10.53 27.28
N ARG A 8 30.89 -10.34 25.99
CA ARG A 8 30.28 -9.33 25.14
C ARG A 8 28.87 -9.83 24.77
N PRO A 9 27.79 -9.04 24.91
CA PRO A 9 26.46 -9.50 24.55
C PRO A 9 26.44 -9.90 23.07
N LYS A 10 26.13 -11.17 22.79
CA LYS A 10 25.95 -11.67 21.43
C LYS A 10 24.71 -10.99 20.84
N HIS A 11 24.90 -9.91 20.09
CA HIS A 11 23.88 -9.38 19.20
C HIS A 11 23.52 -10.53 18.25
N ARG A 12 22.38 -11.19 18.45
CA ARG A 12 21.89 -12.19 17.49
C ARG A 12 21.54 -11.43 16.22
N GLN A 13 22.49 -11.34 15.29
CA GLN A 13 22.19 -10.91 13.93
C GLN A 13 21.18 -11.93 13.39
N GLN A 14 19.92 -11.52 13.29
CA GLN A 14 18.91 -12.34 12.65
C GLN A 14 19.25 -12.33 11.16
N SER A 15 19.80 -13.43 10.66
CA SER A 15 19.99 -13.63 9.23
C SER A 15 18.64 -13.75 8.54
N PHE A 16 18.51 -13.13 7.38
CA PHE A 16 17.40 -13.27 6.45
C PHE A 16 17.96 -13.75 5.12
N ASP A 17 17.22 -14.59 4.41
CA ASP A 17 17.56 -15.04 3.07
C ASP A 17 17.25 -13.95 2.03
N LEU A 18 16.29 -13.08 2.32
CA LEU A 18 15.90 -11.95 1.49
C LEU A 18 15.47 -10.76 2.36
N LEU A 19 16.02 -9.58 2.07
CA LEU A 19 15.56 -8.30 2.60
C LEU A 19 14.96 -7.48 1.46
N VAL A 20 13.68 -7.16 1.56
CA VAL A 20 12.98 -6.27 0.63
C VAL A 20 12.90 -4.87 1.24
N ILE A 21 13.42 -3.87 0.52
CA ILE A 21 13.32 -2.46 0.92
C ILE A 21 12.23 -1.82 0.05
N GLY A 22 11.12 -1.46 0.67
CA GLY A 22 9.91 -0.95 0.03
C GLY A 22 8.79 -1.99 -0.03
N GLY A 23 7.73 -1.76 0.74
CA GLY A 23 6.51 -2.57 0.84
C GLY A 23 5.43 -2.15 -0.15
N GLY A 24 5.82 -1.83 -1.39
CA GLY A 24 4.92 -1.57 -2.51
C GLY A 24 4.49 -2.84 -3.24
N SER A 25 3.71 -2.70 -4.32
CA SER A 25 3.16 -3.83 -5.08
C SER A 25 4.23 -4.85 -5.49
N GLY A 26 5.36 -4.41 -6.03
CA GLY A 26 6.47 -5.31 -6.41
C GLY A 26 7.19 -5.92 -5.21
N GLY A 27 7.46 -5.13 -4.17
CA GLY A 27 8.19 -5.59 -2.99
C GLY A 27 7.41 -6.63 -2.18
N LEU A 28 6.12 -6.38 -1.93
CA LEU A 28 5.26 -7.33 -1.24
C LEU A 28 5.01 -8.59 -2.06
N ALA A 29 4.88 -8.48 -3.40
CA ALA A 29 4.77 -9.65 -4.26
C ALA A 29 6.04 -10.51 -4.18
N CYS A 30 7.22 -9.90 -4.35
CA CYS A 30 8.50 -10.60 -4.23
C CYS A 30 8.68 -11.26 -2.85
N ALA A 31 8.39 -10.52 -1.77
CA ALA A 31 8.51 -11.02 -0.41
C ALA A 31 7.58 -12.22 -0.14
N LYS A 32 6.34 -12.14 -0.63
CA LYS A 32 5.35 -13.20 -0.49
C LYS A 32 5.80 -14.47 -1.21
N GLU A 33 6.24 -14.36 -2.46
CA GLU A 33 6.72 -15.50 -3.24
C GLU A 33 7.95 -16.15 -2.59
N ALA A 34 8.92 -15.34 -2.15
CA ALA A 34 10.11 -15.85 -1.46
C ALA A 34 9.76 -16.58 -0.14
N ALA A 35 8.80 -16.05 0.63
CA ALA A 35 8.33 -16.71 1.85
C ALA A 35 7.62 -18.04 1.56
N GLN A 36 6.84 -18.11 0.48
CA GLN A 36 6.19 -19.36 0.02
C GLN A 36 7.21 -20.43 -0.40
N LEU A 37 8.36 -20.02 -0.92
CA LEU A 37 9.50 -20.90 -1.22
C LEU A 37 10.33 -21.28 0.03
N GLY A 38 9.82 -21.01 1.23
CA GLY A 38 10.45 -21.39 2.50
C GLY A 38 11.64 -20.51 2.91
N LYS A 39 11.82 -19.34 2.30
CA LYS A 39 12.87 -18.39 2.66
C LYS A 39 12.45 -17.53 3.85
N LYS A 40 13.41 -17.21 4.72
CA LYS A 40 13.21 -16.24 5.80
C LYS A 40 13.36 -14.82 5.25
N VAL A 41 12.24 -14.13 5.08
CA VAL A 41 12.17 -12.82 4.43
C VAL A 41 11.90 -11.72 5.45
N ALA A 42 12.57 -10.57 5.29
CA ALA A 42 12.21 -9.32 5.95
C ALA A 42 11.74 -8.29 4.92
N VAL A 43 10.74 -7.49 5.28
CA VAL A 43 10.30 -6.33 4.49
C VAL A 43 10.41 -5.09 5.35
N ALA A 44 11.16 -4.09 4.88
CA ALA A 44 11.23 -2.78 5.50
C ALA A 44 10.48 -1.79 4.61
N ASP A 45 9.38 -1.24 5.11
CA ASP A 45 8.61 -0.21 4.42
C ASP A 45 8.50 1.02 5.31
N TYR A 46 8.73 2.18 4.71
CA TYR A 46 8.57 3.46 5.37
C TYR A 46 8.12 4.50 4.34
N VAL A 47 7.10 5.27 4.70
CA VAL A 47 6.56 6.33 3.86
C VAL A 47 6.98 7.65 4.48
N GLU A 48 7.94 8.31 3.85
CA GLU A 48 8.29 9.68 4.19
C GLU A 48 7.04 10.58 3.94
N PRO A 49 6.62 11.38 4.93
CA PRO A 49 5.50 12.30 4.74
C PRO A 49 5.74 13.26 3.58
N SER A 50 4.68 13.60 2.84
CA SER A 50 4.76 14.65 1.83
C SER A 50 5.09 16.02 2.46
N PRO A 51 5.46 17.04 1.66
CA PRO A 51 5.64 18.41 2.18
C PRO A 51 4.40 18.97 2.92
N ARG A 52 3.21 18.42 2.66
CA ARG A 52 1.96 18.79 3.32
C ARG A 52 1.67 17.95 4.59
N GLY A 53 2.59 17.08 4.98
CA GLY A 53 2.48 16.20 6.15
C GLY A 53 1.65 14.94 5.93
N THR A 54 1.24 14.63 4.69
CA THR A 54 0.44 13.43 4.41
C THR A 54 1.31 12.19 4.38
N LYS A 55 0.92 11.14 5.10
CA LYS A 55 1.53 9.80 5.08
C LYS A 55 0.44 8.74 4.98
N TRP A 56 0.82 7.52 4.62
CA TRP A 56 -0.09 6.38 4.49
C TRP A 56 0.56 5.08 5.00
N GLY A 57 -0.21 3.99 4.97
CA GLY A 57 0.24 2.69 5.46
C GLY A 57 0.97 1.84 4.41
N LEU A 58 1.16 0.56 4.74
CA LEU A 58 1.77 -0.44 3.86
C LEU A 58 1.01 -0.60 2.53
N GLY A 59 1.68 -1.12 1.50
CA GLY A 59 1.09 -1.41 0.18
C GLY A 59 1.57 -0.47 -0.92
N GLY A 60 2.33 0.57 -0.54
CA GLY A 60 2.96 1.51 -1.45
C GLY A 60 1.97 2.36 -2.25
N THR A 61 2.47 2.91 -3.37
CA THR A 61 1.77 3.95 -4.15
C THR A 61 0.43 3.46 -4.70
N CYS A 62 0.41 2.32 -5.38
CA CYS A 62 -0.78 1.89 -6.13
C CYS A 62 -2.01 1.70 -5.21
N VAL A 63 -1.78 1.18 -4.01
CA VAL A 63 -2.83 0.96 -2.99
C VAL A 63 -3.28 2.28 -2.37
N ASN A 64 -2.35 3.12 -1.93
CA ASN A 64 -2.68 4.23 -1.05
C ASN A 64 -2.95 5.55 -1.78
N VAL A 65 -2.20 5.86 -2.84
CA VAL A 65 -2.21 7.19 -3.49
C VAL A 65 -2.06 7.13 -5.02
N GLY A 66 -2.39 5.97 -5.60
CA GLY A 66 -2.20 5.70 -7.02
C GLY A 66 -3.43 5.05 -7.62
N CYS A 67 -3.26 3.86 -8.18
CA CYS A 67 -4.25 3.18 -9.00
C CYS A 67 -5.61 3.02 -8.30
N ILE A 68 -5.62 2.57 -7.05
CA ILE A 68 -6.85 2.25 -6.31
C ILE A 68 -7.69 3.51 -6.06
N PRO A 69 -7.20 4.55 -5.35
CA PRO A 69 -7.99 5.77 -5.16
C PRO A 69 -8.30 6.47 -6.49
N LYS A 70 -7.38 6.45 -7.47
CA LYS A 70 -7.64 6.99 -8.81
C LYS A 70 -8.85 6.29 -9.46
N LYS A 71 -8.89 4.95 -9.45
CA LYS A 71 -9.96 4.21 -10.13
C LYS A 71 -11.30 4.43 -9.42
N LEU A 72 -11.32 4.54 -8.10
CA LEU A 72 -12.52 4.87 -7.34
C LEU A 72 -13.05 6.28 -7.66
N MET A 73 -12.18 7.29 -7.70
CA MET A 73 -12.57 8.64 -8.10
C MET A 73 -13.05 8.68 -9.56
N HIS A 74 -12.40 7.94 -10.44
CA HIS A 74 -12.84 7.81 -11.82
C HIS A 74 -14.22 7.13 -11.91
N GLN A 75 -14.49 6.10 -11.10
CA GLN A 75 -15.80 5.46 -11.05
C GLN A 75 -16.89 6.42 -10.53
N ALA A 76 -16.59 7.24 -9.52
CA ALA A 76 -17.51 8.28 -9.06
C ALA A 76 -17.86 9.26 -10.20
N ALA A 77 -16.88 9.66 -11.01
CA ALA A 77 -17.12 10.49 -12.20
C ALA A 77 -17.99 9.77 -13.24
N LEU A 78 -17.74 8.47 -13.50
CA LEU A 78 -18.56 7.68 -14.42
C LEU A 78 -20.01 7.55 -13.94
N LEU A 79 -20.23 7.39 -12.63
CA LEU A 79 -21.58 7.33 -12.05
C LEU A 79 -22.39 8.60 -12.35
N GLY A 80 -21.78 9.78 -12.31
CA GLY A 80 -22.45 11.02 -12.72
C GLY A 80 -22.86 11.04 -14.20
N GLY A 81 -22.14 10.34 -15.08
CA GLY A 81 -22.57 10.06 -16.46
C GLY A 81 -23.73 9.08 -16.50
N MET A 82 -23.57 7.93 -15.86
CA MET A 82 -24.57 6.86 -15.85
C MET A 82 -25.93 7.32 -15.30
N ILE A 83 -25.93 8.16 -14.27
CA ILE A 83 -27.17 8.72 -13.71
C ILE A 83 -27.89 9.63 -14.72
N ARG A 84 -27.16 10.42 -15.50
CA ARG A 84 -27.76 11.25 -16.56
C ARG A 84 -28.30 10.41 -17.70
N ASP A 85 -27.58 9.36 -18.07
CA ASP A 85 -27.99 8.45 -19.13
C ASP A 85 -29.22 7.63 -18.71
N ALA A 86 -29.34 7.28 -17.43
CA ALA A 86 -30.43 6.44 -16.90
C ALA A 86 -31.84 6.94 -17.27
N HIS A 87 -32.05 8.26 -17.33
CA HIS A 87 -33.32 8.85 -17.76
C HIS A 87 -33.73 8.40 -19.18
N HIS A 88 -32.76 8.28 -20.10
CA HIS A 88 -33.01 7.82 -21.47
C HIS A 88 -33.37 6.33 -21.54
N TYR A 89 -33.04 5.56 -20.50
CA TYR A 89 -33.37 4.15 -20.37
C TYR A 89 -34.64 3.90 -19.53
N GLY A 90 -35.43 4.95 -19.24
CA GLY A 90 -36.71 4.83 -18.53
C GLY A 90 -36.60 4.84 -17.00
N TRP A 91 -35.44 5.17 -16.43
CA TRP A 91 -35.28 5.33 -14.99
C TRP A 91 -35.68 6.75 -14.55
N GLU A 92 -36.64 6.84 -13.64
CA GLU A 92 -37.03 8.11 -13.03
C GLU A 92 -36.06 8.48 -11.90
N VAL A 93 -35.11 9.36 -12.19
CA VAL A 93 -34.13 9.88 -11.21
C VAL A 93 -34.45 11.34 -10.89
N ALA A 94 -34.56 11.67 -9.61
CA ALA A 94 -34.81 13.04 -9.15
C ALA A 94 -33.68 14.00 -9.59
N GLN A 95 -34.06 15.19 -10.07
CA GLN A 95 -33.15 16.22 -10.57
C GLN A 95 -33.24 17.51 -9.71
N PRO A 96 -32.14 18.29 -9.58
CA PRO A 96 -30.82 18.10 -10.20
C PRO A 96 -29.93 17.11 -9.43
N VAL A 97 -29.17 16.29 -10.15
CA VAL A 97 -28.15 15.43 -9.55
C VAL A 97 -26.89 16.25 -9.25
N GLN A 98 -26.71 16.61 -7.98
CA GLN A 98 -25.53 17.36 -7.51
C GLN A 98 -24.47 16.42 -6.92
N HIS A 99 -23.20 16.67 -7.25
CA HIS A 99 -22.05 15.97 -6.66
C HIS A 99 -21.32 16.94 -5.72
N ASN A 100 -21.51 16.77 -4.42
CA ASN A 100 -20.74 17.48 -3.40
C ASN A 100 -19.58 16.58 -2.95
N TRP A 101 -18.37 16.95 -3.37
CA TRP A 101 -17.15 16.30 -2.89
C TRP A 101 -17.06 16.37 -1.36
#